data_AF-A0AAW0BSU0-F1
#
_entry.id   AF-A0AAW0BSU0-F1
#
_cell.length_a   1.000
_cell.length_b   1.000
_cell.length_c   1.000
_cell.angle_alpha   90.00
_cell.angle_beta   90.00
_cell.angle_gamma   90.00
#
_symmetry.space_group_name_H-M   'P 1'
#
loop_
_entity.id
_entity.type
_entity.pdbx_description
1 polymer ?
#
loop_
_entity_poly.entity_id
_entity_poly.type
_entity_poly.pdbx_seq_one_letter_code
_entity_poly.pdbx_strand_id
1 'polypeptide(L)'
;MMLEEFAKDGNSMNEIRSYGQLLRIIEMQALVSAPAGSFVIPKKFEHKIDVHTFRTLLSPTLPYYVKKAGGDSPSGIVKNLIFDHAGDWGVTRDHIGDKAKWSVMASRVRTRLTDRRYDIKKTISDSIWITTKTEEGEVIVNDREDPLDIIQLCEVLVNLVDANLHVTLPLLGRVAVLRQVLIDDNGGA
;
A
#
# COMPACT_ATOMS: atom_id res chain seq x y z
N MET A 1 -30.28 39.45 9.04
CA MET A 1 -31.48 38.87 8.39
C MET A 1 -32.11 37.74 9.20
N MET A 2 -31.41 36.63 9.51
CA MET A 2 -32.03 35.48 10.22
C MET A 2 -32.44 35.76 11.69
N LEU A 3 -31.77 36.69 12.38
CA LEU A 3 -32.06 37.04 13.78
C LEU A 3 -33.25 38.02 13.93
N GLU A 4 -33.57 38.80 12.89
CA GLU A 4 -34.66 39.78 12.93
C GLU A 4 -36.03 39.13 12.70
N GLU A 5 -36.08 38.02 11.94
CA GLU A 5 -37.29 37.19 11.80
C GLU A 5 -37.60 36.42 13.10
N PHE A 6 -36.56 35.93 13.78
CA PHE A 6 -36.71 35.19 15.04
C PHE A 6 -37.36 36.00 16.15
N ALA A 7 -37.14 37.32 16.17
CA ALA A 7 -37.72 38.22 17.15
C ALA A 7 -39.21 38.56 16.88
N LYS A 8 -39.71 38.29 15.68
CA LYS A 8 -41.10 38.60 15.27
C LYS A 8 -42.05 37.41 15.38
N ASP A 9 -41.54 36.20 15.33
CA ASP A 9 -42.32 34.97 15.45
C ASP A 9 -42.70 34.69 16.92
N GLY A 10 -43.94 34.27 17.17
CA GLY A 10 -44.40 33.93 18.52
C GLY A 10 -43.61 32.77 19.14
N ASN A 11 -43.47 32.75 20.47
CA ASN A 11 -42.64 31.79 21.22
C ASN A 11 -42.82 30.33 20.77
N SER A 12 -44.04 29.90 20.48
CA SER A 12 -44.33 28.53 20.03
C SER A 12 -43.77 28.19 18.64
N MET A 13 -43.75 29.17 17.73
CA MET A 13 -43.23 28.99 16.37
C MET A 13 -41.70 28.88 16.38
N ASN A 14 -41.05 29.66 17.24
CA ASN A 14 -39.61 29.60 17.48
C ASN A 14 -39.20 28.26 18.11
N GLU A 15 -39.98 27.75 19.06
CA GLU A 15 -39.76 26.43 19.63
C GLU A 15 -39.86 25.35 18.56
N ILE A 16 -40.92 25.31 17.76
CA ILE A 16 -41.09 24.31 16.69
C ILE A 16 -39.93 24.39 15.68
N ARG A 17 -39.49 25.59 15.31
CA ARG A 17 -38.36 25.80 14.39
C ARG A 17 -37.05 25.29 14.99
N SER A 18 -36.82 25.55 16.27
CA SER A 18 -35.65 25.06 17.00
C SER A 18 -35.63 23.54 17.12
N TYR A 19 -36.79 22.91 17.41
CA TYR A 19 -36.94 21.46 17.44
C TYR A 19 -36.73 20.83 16.06
N GLY A 20 -37.25 21.46 14.98
CA GLY A 20 -37.01 20.99 13.62
C GLY A 20 -35.54 21.07 13.19
N GLN A 21 -34.83 22.13 13.59
CA GLN A 21 -33.38 22.24 13.38
C GLN A 21 -32.61 21.20 14.20
N LEU A 22 -32.98 20.97 15.46
CA LEU A 22 -32.42 19.93 16.31
C LEU A 22 -32.63 18.54 15.70
N LEU A 23 -33.83 18.23 15.21
CA LEU A 23 -34.13 16.96 14.55
C LEU A 23 -33.24 16.75 13.32
N ARG A 24 -33.12 17.79 12.49
CA ARG A 24 -32.25 17.76 11.31
C ARG A 24 -30.77 17.60 11.69
N ILE A 25 -30.31 18.23 12.76
CA ILE A 25 -28.95 18.03 13.28
C ILE A 25 -28.77 16.60 13.77
N ILE A 26 -29.74 16.03 14.49
CA ILE A 26 -29.70 14.64 14.96
C ILE A 26 -29.69 13.67 13.78
N GLU A 27 -30.49 13.89 12.74
CA GLU A 27 -30.49 13.10 11.51
C GLU A 27 -29.16 13.21 10.75
N MET A 28 -28.61 14.43 10.63
CA MET A 28 -27.29 14.64 10.04
C MET A 28 -26.19 14.03 10.92
N GLN A 29 -26.33 14.00 12.23
CA GLN A 29 -25.40 13.35 13.16
C GLN A 29 -25.51 11.83 13.11
N ALA A 30 -26.70 11.28 12.83
CA ALA A 30 -26.88 9.85 12.56
C ALA A 30 -26.23 9.45 11.22
N LEU A 31 -26.29 10.33 10.20
CA LEU A 31 -25.55 10.18 8.93
C LEU A 31 -24.04 10.37 9.12
N VAL A 32 -23.63 11.28 10.00
CA VAL A 32 -22.25 11.50 10.46
C VAL A 32 -22.02 10.66 11.72
N SER A 33 -22.32 9.37 11.65
CA SER A 33 -22.01 8.41 12.71
C SER A 33 -20.49 8.42 12.95
N ALA A 34 -20.09 9.07 14.05
CA ALA A 34 -18.76 9.17 14.68
C ALA A 34 -17.57 9.49 13.74
N PRO A 35 -16.53 10.22 14.19
CA PRO A 35 -15.23 10.06 13.55
C PRO A 35 -14.91 8.57 13.67
N ALA A 36 -14.86 7.87 12.52
CA ALA A 36 -14.59 6.45 12.45
C ALA A 36 -13.49 6.15 13.47
N GLY A 37 -13.83 5.38 14.51
CA GLY A 37 -12.81 4.77 15.35
C GLY A 37 -11.85 4.12 14.36
N SER A 38 -10.63 4.66 14.30
CA SER A 38 -9.69 4.38 13.20
C SER A 38 -9.65 2.88 13.05
N PHE A 39 -10.09 2.36 11.90
CA PHE A 39 -10.16 0.92 11.70
C PHE A 39 -8.77 0.35 11.96
N VAL A 40 -8.62 -0.35 13.07
CA VAL A 40 -7.32 -0.89 13.48
C VAL A 40 -7.09 -2.12 12.63
N ILE A 41 -6.10 -2.01 11.75
CA ILE A 41 -5.73 -3.11 10.88
C ILE A 41 -5.20 -4.27 11.76
N PRO A 42 -5.71 -5.50 11.61
CA PRO A 42 -5.20 -6.65 12.35
C PRO A 42 -3.70 -6.83 12.09
N LYS A 43 -2.89 -7.00 13.15
CA LYS A 43 -1.43 -7.20 13.04
C LYS A 43 -1.07 -8.40 12.15
N LYS A 44 -1.87 -9.47 12.23
CA LYS A 44 -1.69 -10.68 11.42
C LYS A 44 -1.86 -10.37 9.92
N PHE A 45 -2.85 -9.56 9.57
CA PHE A 45 -3.04 -9.08 8.20
C PHE A 45 -1.86 -8.23 7.72
N GLU A 46 -1.34 -7.34 8.56
CA GLU A 46 -0.18 -6.53 8.18
C GLU A 46 1.04 -7.38 7.83
N HIS A 47 1.36 -8.35 8.68
CA HIS A 47 2.48 -9.27 8.44
C HIS A 47 2.26 -10.14 7.20
N LYS A 48 1.04 -10.65 6.99
CA LYS A 48 0.72 -11.47 5.82
C LYS A 48 0.79 -10.68 4.52
N ILE A 49 0.27 -9.46 4.49
CA ILE A 49 0.39 -8.60 3.31
C ILE A 49 1.84 -8.35 2.99
N ASP A 50 2.67 -8.06 3.98
CA ASP A 50 4.08 -7.75 3.76
C ASP A 50 4.83 -8.90 3.04
N VAL A 51 4.59 -10.13 3.47
CA VAL A 51 5.12 -11.34 2.83
C VAL A 51 4.55 -11.52 1.41
N HIS A 52 3.23 -11.36 1.25
CA HIS A 52 2.58 -11.60 -0.04
C HIS A 52 2.84 -10.50 -1.07
N THR A 53 3.00 -9.24 -0.68
CA THR A 53 3.41 -8.16 -1.59
C THR A 53 4.82 -8.42 -2.08
N PHE A 54 5.74 -8.81 -1.18
CA PHE A 54 7.11 -9.15 -1.56
C PHE A 54 7.17 -10.30 -2.56
N ARG A 55 6.51 -11.43 -2.25
CA ARG A 55 6.38 -12.59 -3.15
C ARG A 55 5.78 -12.20 -4.51
N THR A 56 4.74 -11.38 -4.53
CA THR A 56 4.07 -10.97 -5.77
C THR A 56 5.00 -10.13 -6.64
N LEU A 57 5.81 -9.25 -6.06
CA LEU A 57 6.75 -8.41 -6.81
C LEU A 57 7.93 -9.20 -7.39
N LEU A 58 8.43 -10.19 -6.63
CA LEU A 58 9.53 -11.07 -7.07
C LEU A 58 9.08 -12.27 -7.91
N SER A 59 7.78 -12.50 -8.08
CA SER A 59 7.29 -13.64 -8.84
C SER A 59 7.83 -13.62 -10.28
N PRO A 60 8.44 -14.71 -10.77
CA PRO A 60 9.01 -14.81 -12.12
C PRO A 60 7.95 -14.84 -13.23
N THR A 61 6.68 -15.05 -12.88
CA THR A 61 5.56 -15.08 -13.82
C THR A 61 5.26 -13.66 -14.34
N LEU A 62 5.83 -13.34 -15.50
CA LEU A 62 5.76 -12.06 -16.21
C LEU A 62 4.35 -11.48 -16.57
N PRO A 63 3.24 -12.25 -16.71
CA PRO A 63 1.98 -11.67 -17.23
C PRO A 63 1.38 -10.54 -16.39
N TYR A 64 1.70 -10.46 -15.10
CA TYR A 64 1.03 -9.59 -14.13
C TYR A 64 1.38 -8.10 -14.23
N TYR A 65 2.47 -7.75 -14.92
CA TYR A 65 2.86 -6.35 -15.13
C TYR A 65 2.43 -5.80 -16.49
N VAL A 66 2.10 -6.67 -17.44
CA VAL A 66 1.92 -6.32 -18.85
C VAL A 66 0.44 -6.16 -19.23
N LYS A 67 -0.49 -6.78 -18.48
CA LYS A 67 -1.93 -6.68 -18.78
C LYS A 67 -2.66 -5.62 -17.94
N LYS A 68 -3.58 -4.94 -18.62
CA LYS A 68 -4.47 -3.84 -18.19
C LYS A 68 -4.91 -3.92 -16.72
N ALA A 69 -5.07 -2.74 -16.13
CA ALA A 69 -5.68 -2.50 -14.82
C ALA A 69 -6.86 -3.45 -14.53
N GLY A 70 -6.71 -4.30 -13.51
CA GLY A 70 -7.65 -5.38 -13.19
C GLY A 70 -7.12 -6.35 -12.13
N GLY A 71 -7.79 -7.49 -11.97
CA GLY A 71 -7.47 -8.54 -11.00
C GLY A 71 -6.06 -9.15 -11.13
N ASP A 72 -5.44 -9.01 -12.30
CA ASP A 72 -4.10 -9.51 -12.59
C ASP A 72 -2.98 -8.53 -12.19
N SER A 73 -3.31 -7.34 -11.71
CA SER A 73 -2.30 -6.40 -11.19
C SER A 73 -1.74 -6.89 -9.84
N PRO A 74 -0.52 -6.48 -9.42
CA PRO A 74 0.01 -6.83 -8.10
C PRO A 74 -0.94 -6.46 -6.95
N SER A 75 -1.65 -5.33 -7.07
CA SER A 75 -2.67 -4.93 -6.10
C SER A 75 -3.92 -5.82 -6.18
N GLY A 76 -4.33 -6.23 -7.38
CA GLY A 76 -5.45 -7.16 -7.60
C GLY A 76 -5.18 -8.55 -7.00
N ILE A 77 -3.99 -9.10 -7.24
CA ILE A 77 -3.56 -10.40 -6.71
C ILE A 77 -3.58 -10.39 -5.18
N VAL A 78 -2.94 -9.39 -4.56
CA VAL A 78 -2.91 -9.30 -3.10
C VAL A 78 -4.32 -9.08 -2.53
N LYS A 79 -5.18 -8.33 -3.23
CA LYS A 79 -6.59 -8.20 -2.84
C LYS A 79 -7.34 -9.53 -2.91
N ASN A 80 -7.19 -10.29 -3.99
CA ASN A 80 -7.81 -11.61 -4.12
C ASN A 80 -7.37 -12.55 -2.99
N LEU A 81 -6.08 -12.54 -2.64
CA LEU A 81 -5.57 -13.30 -1.49
C LEU A 81 -6.22 -12.88 -0.16
N ILE A 82 -6.56 -11.59 0.01
CA ILE A 82 -7.29 -11.13 1.20
C ILE A 82 -8.70 -11.72 1.23
N PHE A 83 -9.39 -11.82 0.09
CA PHE A 83 -10.71 -12.46 0.03
C PHE A 83 -10.63 -13.95 0.35
N ASP A 84 -9.63 -14.65 -0.21
CA ASP A 84 -9.44 -16.09 -0.04
C ASP A 84 -9.08 -16.46 1.41
N HIS A 85 -8.35 -15.59 2.10
CA HIS A 85 -7.82 -15.84 3.44
C HIS A 85 -8.37 -14.90 4.53
N ALA A 86 -9.52 -14.25 4.28
CA ALA A 86 -10.05 -13.22 5.17
C ALA A 86 -10.06 -13.70 6.64
N GLY A 87 -10.66 -14.86 6.92
CA GLY A 87 -10.75 -15.42 8.28
C GLY A 87 -9.38 -15.72 8.91
N ASP A 88 -8.44 -16.26 8.14
CA ASP A 88 -7.12 -16.64 8.66
C ASP A 88 -6.26 -15.43 9.00
N TRP A 89 -6.45 -14.30 8.31
CA TRP A 89 -5.63 -13.10 8.49
C TRP A 89 -6.22 -12.13 9.52
N GLY A 90 -7.34 -12.50 10.15
CA GLY A 90 -8.08 -11.64 11.09
C GLY A 90 -8.99 -10.62 10.42
N VAL A 91 -9.28 -10.79 9.13
CA VAL A 91 -10.19 -9.95 8.35
C VAL A 91 -11.55 -10.64 8.23
N THR A 92 -12.61 -10.06 8.75
CA THR A 92 -13.95 -10.65 8.58
C THR A 92 -14.55 -10.22 7.24
N ARG A 93 -15.58 -10.95 6.79
CA ARG A 93 -16.38 -10.52 5.63
C ARG A 93 -17.01 -9.15 5.84
N ASP A 94 -17.32 -8.79 7.09
CA ASP A 94 -17.83 -7.46 7.45
C ASP A 94 -16.81 -6.34 7.22
N HIS A 95 -15.52 -6.61 7.43
CA HIS A 95 -14.45 -5.66 7.12
C HIS A 95 -14.32 -5.41 5.61
N ILE A 96 -14.64 -6.42 4.80
CA ILE A 96 -14.58 -6.37 3.34
C ILE A 96 -15.84 -5.71 2.76
N GLY A 97 -17.00 -5.99 3.33
CA GLY A 97 -18.27 -5.39 2.92
C GLY A 97 -18.38 -3.90 3.25
N ASP A 98 -17.69 -3.45 4.30
CA ASP A 98 -17.59 -2.03 4.66
C ASP A 98 -16.59 -1.29 3.75
N LYS A 99 -17.11 -0.39 2.92
CA LYS A 99 -16.33 0.41 1.97
C LYS A 99 -15.22 1.23 2.64
N ALA A 100 -15.44 1.75 3.84
CA ALA A 100 -14.45 2.57 4.54
C ALA A 100 -13.30 1.69 5.06
N LYS A 101 -13.62 0.56 5.71
CA LYS A 101 -12.61 -0.40 6.20
C LYS A 101 -11.83 -1.03 5.04
N TRP A 102 -12.52 -1.41 3.97
CA TRP A 102 -11.89 -1.92 2.76
C TRP A 102 -10.94 -0.89 2.12
N SER A 103 -11.34 0.39 2.10
CA SER A 103 -10.47 1.47 1.58
C SER A 103 -9.17 1.59 2.38
N VAL A 104 -9.23 1.52 3.71
CA VAL A 104 -8.05 1.54 4.59
C VAL A 104 -7.14 0.34 4.32
N MET A 105 -7.71 -0.87 4.27
CA MET A 105 -6.96 -2.09 3.95
C MET A 105 -6.32 -2.04 2.56
N ALA A 106 -7.07 -1.61 1.54
CA ALA A 106 -6.56 -1.48 0.18
C ALA A 106 -5.47 -0.41 0.07
N SER A 107 -5.56 0.69 0.83
CA SER A 107 -4.51 1.69 0.93
C SER A 107 -3.23 1.10 1.52
N ARG A 108 -3.35 0.33 2.61
CA ARG A 108 -2.22 -0.35 3.24
C ARG A 108 -1.52 -1.32 2.29
N VAL A 109 -2.26 -2.09 1.50
CA VAL A 109 -1.71 -2.96 0.43
C VAL A 109 -0.87 -2.14 -0.56
N ARG A 110 -1.39 -1.01 -1.04
CA ARG A 110 -0.68 -0.16 -2.00
C ARG A 110 0.61 0.40 -1.40
N THR A 111 0.56 0.91 -0.18
CA THR A 111 1.77 1.39 0.52
C THR A 111 2.81 0.29 0.62
N ARG A 112 2.43 -0.92 1.05
CA ARG A 112 3.37 -2.05 1.14
C ARG A 112 3.93 -2.49 -0.21
N LEU A 113 3.16 -2.44 -1.29
CA LEU A 113 3.67 -2.70 -2.64
C LEU A 113 4.71 -1.65 -3.06
N THR A 114 4.47 -0.38 -2.75
CA THR A 114 5.42 0.71 -3.04
C THR A 114 6.70 0.56 -2.21
N ASP A 115 6.57 0.34 -0.90
CA ASP A 115 7.71 0.14 0.00
C ASP A 115 8.58 -1.03 -0.48
N ARG A 116 7.96 -2.20 -0.75
CA ARG A 116 8.69 -3.38 -1.21
C ARG A 116 9.29 -3.22 -2.59
N ARG A 117 8.66 -2.48 -3.50
CA ARG A 117 9.27 -2.13 -4.78
C ARG A 117 10.50 -1.25 -4.58
N TYR A 118 10.42 -0.27 -3.69
CA TYR A 118 11.55 0.58 -3.34
C TYR A 118 12.69 -0.26 -2.74
N ASP A 119 12.41 -1.14 -1.78
CA ASP A 119 13.40 -2.01 -1.17
C ASP A 119 14.11 -2.88 -2.21
N ILE A 120 13.34 -3.56 -3.09
CA ILE A 120 13.90 -4.39 -4.16
C ILE A 120 14.77 -3.55 -5.11
N LYS A 121 14.27 -2.40 -5.57
CA LYS A 121 15.03 -1.51 -6.46
C LYS A 121 16.32 -1.04 -5.79
N LYS A 122 16.24 -0.63 -4.52
CA LYS A 122 17.39 -0.17 -3.75
C LYS A 122 18.41 -1.29 -3.56
N THR A 123 18.00 -2.50 -3.19
CA THR A 123 18.92 -3.63 -3.03
C THR A 123 19.63 -4.00 -4.32
N ILE A 124 18.95 -3.96 -5.47
CA ILE A 124 19.58 -4.18 -6.78
C ILE A 124 20.51 -3.01 -7.13
N SER A 125 20.12 -1.77 -6.79
CA SER A 125 20.96 -0.59 -7.01
C SER A 125 22.26 -0.65 -6.20
N ASP A 126 22.15 -0.93 -4.91
CA ASP A 126 23.29 -1.06 -3.98
C ASP A 126 24.22 -2.25 -4.34
N SER A 127 23.75 -3.17 -5.18
CA SER A 127 24.55 -4.28 -5.71
C SER A 127 25.47 -3.87 -6.86
N ILE A 128 25.16 -2.76 -7.54
CA ILE A 128 25.92 -2.24 -8.69
C ILE A 128 26.71 -0.99 -8.29
N TRP A 129 26.06 -0.09 -7.54
CA TRP A 129 26.59 1.24 -7.26
C TRP A 129 26.77 1.48 -5.76
N ILE A 130 27.74 2.33 -5.43
CA ILE A 130 27.94 2.89 -4.10
C ILE A 130 27.31 4.28 -4.10
N THR A 131 26.36 4.46 -3.19
CA THR A 131 25.65 5.72 -3.00
C THR A 131 26.24 6.47 -1.81
N THR A 132 27.00 7.53 -2.05
CA THR A 132 27.60 8.36 -0.99
C THR A 132 26.83 9.67 -0.88
N LYS A 133 26.35 9.99 0.32
CA LYS A 133 25.73 11.29 0.62
C LYS A 133 26.81 12.28 1.08
N THR A 134 26.88 13.43 0.43
CA THR A 134 27.71 14.55 0.90
C THR A 134 26.96 15.36 1.97
N GLU A 135 27.68 16.19 2.72
CA GLU A 135 27.10 17.10 3.73
C GLU A 135 26.10 18.10 3.11
N GLU A 136 26.23 18.37 1.81
CA GLU A 136 25.36 19.24 1.01
C GLU A 136 24.08 18.53 0.52
N GLY A 137 23.93 17.24 0.84
CA GLY A 137 22.76 16.43 0.49
C GLY A 137 22.79 15.84 -0.92
N GLU A 138 23.85 16.07 -1.69
CA GLU A 138 24.04 15.47 -2.99
C GLU A 138 24.39 13.98 -2.88
N VAL A 139 23.89 13.19 -3.82
CA VAL A 139 24.09 11.75 -3.89
C VAL A 139 25.04 11.44 -5.04
N ILE A 140 26.27 11.05 -4.72
CA ILE A 140 27.24 10.59 -5.71
C ILE A 140 27.07 9.08 -5.86
N VAL A 141 26.87 8.65 -7.10
CA VAL A 141 26.71 7.24 -7.49
C VAL A 141 27.97 6.82 -8.22
N ASN A 142 28.79 5.98 -7.58
CA ASN A 142 29.99 5.40 -8.18
C ASN A 142 29.79 3.92 -8.45
N ASP A 143 30.44 3.39 -9.48
CA ASP A 143 30.47 1.95 -9.70
C ASP A 143 31.16 1.25 -8.52
N ARG A 144 30.59 0.11 -8.12
CA ARG A 144 31.15 -0.73 -7.06
C ARG A 144 32.30 -1.55 -7.63
N GLU A 145 33.45 -1.53 -6.95
CA GLU A 145 34.64 -2.30 -7.36
C GLU A 145 34.40 -3.83 -7.35
N ASP A 146 33.52 -4.29 -6.46
CA ASP A 146 33.10 -5.70 -6.34
C ASP A 146 31.57 -5.82 -6.37
N PRO A 147 30.95 -5.80 -7.56
CA PRO A 147 29.50 -5.91 -7.70
C PRO A 147 29.03 -7.33 -7.36
N LEU A 148 27.92 -7.45 -6.64
CA LEU A 148 27.40 -8.76 -6.24
C LEU A 148 27.04 -9.62 -7.46
N ASP A 149 27.32 -10.93 -7.39
CA ASP A 149 26.81 -11.89 -8.36
C ASP A 149 25.27 -12.00 -8.27
N ILE A 150 24.60 -12.42 -9.34
CA ILE A 150 23.15 -12.59 -9.40
C ILE A 150 22.66 -13.60 -8.37
N ILE A 151 23.43 -14.65 -8.09
CA ILE A 151 23.09 -15.65 -7.06
C ILE A 151 23.10 -14.99 -5.68
N GLN A 152 24.19 -14.30 -5.33
CA GLN A 152 24.33 -13.58 -4.06
C GLN A 152 23.24 -12.50 -3.91
N LEU A 153 22.95 -11.75 -4.96
CA LEU A 153 21.89 -10.74 -4.97
C LEU A 153 20.52 -11.37 -4.70
N CYS A 154 20.24 -12.54 -5.29
CA CYS A 154 18.99 -13.25 -5.03
C CYS A 154 18.91 -13.78 -3.59
N GLU A 155 20.01 -14.24 -3.00
CA GLU A 155 20.05 -14.62 -1.59
C GLU A 155 19.77 -13.42 -0.68
N VAL A 156 20.38 -12.27 -0.94
CA VAL A 156 20.13 -11.02 -0.20
C VAL A 156 18.66 -10.60 -0.32
N LEU A 157 18.09 -10.65 -1.53
CA LEU A 157 16.68 -10.33 -1.75
C LEU A 157 15.75 -11.30 -1.02
N VAL A 158 15.98 -12.61 -1.12
CA VAL A 158 15.16 -13.62 -0.43
C VAL A 158 15.19 -13.44 1.09
N ASN A 159 16.32 -12.98 1.64
CA ASN A 159 16.49 -12.72 3.06
C ASN A 159 15.92 -11.37 3.54
N LEU A 160 15.47 -10.50 2.62
CA LEU A 160 14.94 -9.17 2.96
C LEU A 160 13.60 -9.23 3.71
N VAL A 161 12.81 -10.27 3.43
CA VAL A 161 11.55 -10.57 4.13
C VAL A 161 11.53 -12.06 4.43
N ASP A 162 11.09 -12.46 5.62
CA ASP A 162 10.82 -13.86 5.96
C ASP A 162 9.60 -14.39 5.19
N ALA A 163 9.82 -14.57 3.89
CA ALA A 163 8.81 -14.88 2.91
C ALA A 163 8.94 -16.33 2.43
N ASN A 164 9.77 -17.18 3.05
CA ASN A 164 10.03 -18.56 2.61
C ASN A 164 10.14 -18.67 1.07
N LEU A 165 10.88 -17.74 0.47
CA LEU A 165 11.20 -17.77 -0.96
C LEU A 165 12.47 -18.61 -1.11
N HIS A 166 12.56 -19.36 -2.19
CA HIS A 166 13.77 -20.09 -2.54
C HIS A 166 14.36 -19.48 -3.81
N VAL A 167 15.69 -19.44 -3.88
CA VAL A 167 16.39 -19.04 -5.10
C VAL A 167 16.11 -20.10 -6.16
N THR A 168 15.40 -19.70 -7.21
CA THR A 168 15.04 -20.57 -8.34
C THR A 168 15.58 -19.98 -9.62
N LEU A 169 15.82 -20.81 -10.64
CA LEU A 169 16.32 -20.35 -11.93
C LEU A 169 15.46 -19.22 -12.56
N PRO A 170 14.11 -19.28 -12.52
CA PRO A 170 13.29 -18.18 -13.01
C PRO A 170 13.45 -16.88 -12.20
N LEU A 171 13.69 -16.97 -10.89
CA LEU A 171 13.96 -15.80 -10.05
C LEU A 171 15.30 -15.16 -10.42
N LEU A 172 16.35 -15.96 -10.62
CA LEU A 172 17.66 -15.48 -11.08
C LEU A 172 17.52 -14.72 -12.40
N GLY A 173 16.80 -15.29 -13.37
CA GLY A 173 16.54 -14.66 -14.66
C GLY A 173 15.79 -13.33 -14.52
N ARG A 174 14.76 -13.27 -13.67
CA ARG A 174 14.01 -12.04 -13.40
C ARG A 174 14.91 -10.96 -12.80
N VAL A 175 15.70 -11.30 -11.78
CA VAL A 175 16.59 -10.35 -11.10
C VAL A 175 17.69 -9.86 -12.05
N ALA A 176 18.25 -10.73 -12.88
CA ALA A 176 19.21 -10.34 -13.92
C ALA A 176 18.61 -9.33 -14.91
N VAL A 177 17.37 -9.56 -15.39
CA VAL A 177 16.68 -8.60 -16.27
C VAL A 177 16.41 -7.28 -15.56
N LEU A 178 15.92 -7.30 -14.32
CA LEU A 178 15.68 -6.07 -13.55
C LEU A 178 16.96 -5.28 -13.32
N ARG A 179 18.07 -5.97 -13.06
CA ARG A 179 19.40 -5.38 -12.90
C ARG A 179 19.85 -4.72 -14.20
N GLN A 180 19.71 -5.39 -15.34
CA GLN A 180 20.05 -4.81 -16.64
C GLN A 180 19.21 -3.56 -16.94
N VAL A 181 17.90 -3.61 -16.74
CA VAL A 181 17.01 -2.45 -16.96
C VAL A 181 17.43 -1.26 -16.09
N LEU A 182 17.85 -1.48 -14.85
CA LEU A 182 18.34 -0.40 -13.99
C LEU A 182 19.67 0.19 -14.47
N ILE A 183 20.55 -0.65 -15.03
CA ILE A 183 21.79 -0.17 -15.65
C ILE A 183 21.48 0.69 -16.87
N ASP A 184 20.54 0.25 -17.71
CA ASP A 184 20.14 0.99 -18.90
C ASP A 184 19.46 2.34 -18.54
N ASP A 185 18.61 2.36 -17.51
CA ASP A 185 17.94 3.57 -17.02
C ASP A 185 18.93 4.60 -16.41
N ASN A 186 19.99 4.14 -15.74
CA ASN A 186 20.99 5.00 -15.08
C ASN A 186 22.19 5.34 -15.98
N GLY A 187 22.46 4.53 -17.02
CA GLY A 187 23.54 4.70 -17.99
C GLY A 187 23.10 5.33 -19.31
N GLY A 188 21.80 5.62 -19.47
CA GLY A 188 21.24 6.36 -20.61
C GLY A 188 21.31 7.88 -20.41
N ALA A 189 22.52 8.44 -20.45
CA ALA A 189 22.78 9.87 -20.61
C ALA A 189 23.93 10.08 -21.62
#